data_AF-A0A7W7KEI0-F1
#
_entry.id   AF-A0A7W7KEI0-F1
#
_cell.length_a   1.000
_cell.length_b   1.000
_cell.length_c   1.000
_cell.angle_alpha   90.00
_cell.angle_beta   90.00
_cell.angle_gamma   90.00
#
_symmetry.space_group_name_H-M   'P 1'
#
loop_
_entity.id
_entity.type
_entity.pdbx_description
1 polymer ?
#
loop_
_entity_poly.entity_id
_entity_poly.type
_entity_poly.pdbx_seq_one_letter_code
_entity_poly.pdbx_strand_id
1 'polypeptide(L)' 'MNPIEMAFSKLKALLRQEPARTVDGLVERIGSLLDRFLPNERQLLPCRGLSTVMVKVL' A
#
# COMPACT_ATOMS: atom_id res chain seq x y z
N MET A 1 -16.89 -5.07 -13.12
CA MET A 1 -16.08 -4.15 -12.28
C MET A 1 -14.78 -3.87 -13.00
N ASN A 2 -14.32 -2.61 -13.00
CA ASN A 2 -12.99 -2.26 -13.49
C ASN A 2 -11.93 -2.84 -12.53
N PRO A 3 -10.82 -3.45 -13.00
CA PRO A 3 -9.73 -3.92 -12.15
C PRO A 3 -9.26 -2.93 -11.07
N ILE A 4 -9.26 -1.63 -11.38
CA ILE A 4 -8.91 -0.56 -10.43
C ILE A 4 -9.90 -0.53 -9.26
N GLU A 5 -11.20 -0.60 -9.54
CA GLU A 5 -12.26 -0.59 -8.52
C GLU A 5 -12.18 -1.82 -7.60
N MET A 6 -11.76 -2.97 -8.13
CA MET A 6 -11.56 -4.18 -7.35
C MET A 6 -10.37 -4.04 -6.40
N ALA A 7 -9.27 -3.45 -6.86
CA ALA A 7 -8.10 -3.16 -6.03
C ALA A 7 -8.45 -2.18 -4.89
N PHE A 8 -9.17 -1.10 -5.19
CA PHE A 8 -9.64 -0.15 -4.18
C PHE A 8 -10.63 -0.77 -3.19
N SER A 9 -11.53 -1.62 -3.66
CA SER A 9 -12.47 -2.34 -2.79
C SER A 9 -11.74 -3.27 -1.82
N LYS A 10 -10.71 -3.97 -2.30
CA LYS A 10 -9.86 -4.83 -1.46
C LYS A 10 -9.03 -4.02 -0.45
N LEU A 11 -8.45 -2.90 -0.87
CA LEU A 11 -7.72 -2.00 0.04
C LEU A 11 -8.63 -1.47 1.16
N LYS A 12 -9.84 -0.99 0.81
CA LYS A 12 -10.84 -0.53 1.80
C LYS A 12 -11.22 -1.63 2.79
N ALA A 13 -11.37 -2.87 2.34
CA ALA A 13 -11.67 -4.00 3.21
C ALA A 13 -10.52 -4.30 4.19
N LEU A 14 -9.27 -4.18 3.75
CA LEU A 14 -8.08 -4.38 4.60
C LEU A 14 -7.91 -3.27 5.64
N LEU A 15 -8.20 -2.01 5.28
CA LEU A 15 -8.16 -0.88 6.21
C LEU A 15 -9.23 -0.97 7.31
N ARG A 16 -10.41 -1.52 6.99
CA ARG A 16 -11.51 -1.71 7.97
C ARG A 16 -11.24 -2.81 8.99
N GLN A 17 -10.41 -3.80 8.65
CA GLN A 17 -10.11 -4.92 9.54
C GLN A 17 -9.26 -4.50 10.74
N GLU A 18 -8.46 -3.44 10.62
CA GLU A 18 -7.61 -2.97 11.71
C GLU A 18 -7.42 -1.45 11.60
N PRO A 19 -8.33 -0.68 12.21
CA PRO A 19 -8.36 0.76 12.08
C PRO A 19 -7.15 1.40 12.79
N ALA A 20 -6.32 2.11 12.02
CA ALA A 20 -5.27 2.95 12.58
C ALA A 20 -5.91 4.09 13.38
N ARG A 21 -5.39 4.36 14.58
CA ARG A 21 -5.93 5.40 15.50
C ARG A 21 -5.21 6.74 15.35
N THR A 22 -4.22 6.82 14.46
CA THR A 22 -3.45 8.02 14.15
C THR A 22 -3.28 8.15 12.64
N VAL A 23 -3.13 9.39 12.16
CA VAL A 23 -2.87 9.67 10.73
C VAL A 23 -1.56 9.04 10.28
N ASP A 24 -0.52 9.14 11.11
CA ASP A 24 0.80 8.54 10.85
C ASP A 24 0.72 7.01 10.71
N GLY A 25 0.04 6.36 11.65
CA GLY A 25 -0.22 4.91 11.59
C GLY A 25 -1.09 4.49 10.41
N LEU A 26 -1.98 5.38 9.93
CA LEU A 26 -2.76 5.13 8.72
C LEU A 26 -1.87 5.14 7.47
N VAL A 27 -0.96 6.12 7.35
CA VAL A 27 -0.03 6.24 6.22
C VAL A 27 0.93 5.05 6.17
N GLU A 28 1.52 4.66 7.30
CA GLU A 28 2.39 3.48 7.39
C GLU A 28 1.66 2.19 7.00
N ARG A 29 0.40 2.06 7.45
CA ARG A 29 -0.44 0.91 7.13
C ARG A 29 -0.79 0.86 5.65
N ILE A 30 -1.17 1.98 5.05
CA ILE A 30 -1.45 2.06 3.61
C ILE A 30 -0.20 1.65 2.83
N GLY A 31 0.98 2.17 3.18
CA GLY A 31 2.24 1.78 2.52
C GLY A 31 2.52 0.28 2.61
N SER A 32 2.36 -0.32 3.79
CA SER A 32 2.55 -1.76 4.01
C SER A 32 1.53 -2.63 3.27
N LEU A 33 0.29 -2.17 3.16
CA LEU A 33 -0.76 -2.87 2.41
C LEU A 33 -0.53 -2.78 0.90
N LEU A 34 -0.15 -1.60 0.41
CA LEU A 34 0.13 -1.37 -1.01
C LEU A 34 1.27 -2.27 -1.50
N ASP A 35 2.29 -2.54 -0.67
CA ASP A 35 3.37 -3.48 -1.01
C ASP A 35 2.86 -4.85 -1.48
N ARG A 36 1.73 -5.32 -0.91
CA ARG A 36 1.09 -6.61 -1.28
C ARG A 36 0.37 -6.58 -2.64
N PHE A 37 0.15 -5.40 -3.21
CA PHE A 37 -0.50 -5.22 -4.50
C PHE A 37 0.50 -5.03 -5.65
N LEU A 38 1.80 -4.89 -5.36
CA LEU A 38 2.80 -4.81 -6.43
C LEU A 38 3.20 -6.20 -6.93
N PRO A 39 3.42 -6.36 -8.24
CA PRO A 39 4.02 -7.56 -8.78
C PRO A 39 5.47 -7.72 -8.26
N ASN A 40 5.88 -8.97 -8.04
CA ASN A 40 7.22 -9.37 -7.56
C ASN A 40 8.40 -8.91 -8.44
N GLU A 41 8.18 -8.16 -9.53
CA GLU A 41 9.23 -7.61 -10.41
C GLU A 41 10.20 -6.63 -9.71
N ARG A 42 9.89 -6.23 -8.48
CA ARG A 42 10.79 -5.48 -7.61
C ARG A 42 12.00 -6.32 -7.11
N GLN A 43 12.17 -7.56 -7.58
CA GLN A 43 13.27 -8.44 -7.21
C GLN A 43 14.57 -8.17 -8.00
N LEU A 44 14.58 -7.25 -8.97
CA LEU A 44 15.74 -7.00 -9.85
C LEU A 44 16.45 -5.65 -9.67
N LEU A 45 16.07 -4.83 -8.70
CA LEU A 45 16.78 -3.59 -8.38
C LEU A 45 17.09 -3.52 -6.87
N PRO A 46 18.37 -3.41 -6.47
CA PRO A 46 18.76 -3.26 -5.06
C PRO A 46 18.47 -1.82 -4.61
N CYS A 47 17.22 -1.41 -4.62
CA CYS A 47 16.78 -0.12 -4.10
C CYS A 47 16.36 -0.29 -2.64
N ARG A 48 17.34 -0.28 -1.72
CA ARG A 48 17.07 -0.03 -0.30
C ARG A 48 16.39 1.35 -0.21
N GLY A 49 15.12 1.41 0.19
CA GLY A 49 14.44 2.68 0.46
C GLY A 49 13.09 2.92 -0.21
N LEU A 50 12.41 1.89 -0.71
CA LEU A 50 11.07 2.06 -1.31
C LEU A 50 9.97 2.47 -0.32
N SER A 51 10.20 2.40 0.99
CA SER A 51 9.30 2.99 1.99
C SER A 51 9.17 4.51 1.85
N THR A 52 10.16 5.20 1.28
CA THR A 52 10.13 6.68 1.13
C THR A 52 9.54 7.14 -0.20
N VAL A 53 9.62 6.34 -1.25
CA VAL A 53 9.29 6.80 -2.62
C VAL A 53 7.79 6.72 -2.90
N MET A 54 7.08 5.72 -2.36
CA MET A 54 5.64 5.57 -2.65
C MET A 54 4.76 6.49 -1.80
N VAL A 55 5.21 6.89 -0.61
CA VAL A 55 4.54 7.92 0.21
C VAL A 55 4.71 9.33 -0.40
N LYS A 56 5.72 9.54 -1.25
CA LYS A 56 5.98 10.84 -1.90
C LYS A 56 5.12 11.09 -3.16
N VAL A 57 4.38 10.10 -3.64
CA VAL A 57 3.58 10.18 -4.87
C VAL A 57 2.07 10.35 -4.57
N LEU A 58 1.67 10.24 -3.31
CA LEU A 58 0.31 10.54 -2.85
C LEU A 58 0.24 11.92 -2.18
#